data_AF-A0A8S2SI33-F1
#
_entry.id   AF-A0A8S2SI33-F1
#
_cell.length_a   1.000
_cell.length_b   1.000
_cell.length_c   1.000
_cell.angle_alpha   90.00
_cell.angle_beta   90.00
_cell.angle_gamma   90.00
#
_symmetry.space_group_name_H-M   'P 1'
#
loop_
_entity.id
_entity.type
_entity.pdbx_description
1 polymer ?
#
loop_
_entity_poly.entity_id
_entity_poly.type
_entity_poly.pdbx_seq_one_letter_code
_entity_poly.pdbx_strand_id
1 'polypeptide(L)'
;MIYCKVMCVTYKFESLRDEHKLSLEELYRKLETDLDSGLSDSKAAEILIRNGPNVLSTPKTTPQCIIFFKQMFSGFSLLLWLAAILCFIVHGIIAHSTTTYDEATHDNVRLLWYV
;
A
#
# COMPACT_ATOMS: atom_id res chain seq x y z
N MET A 1 -8.93 1.48 -25.98
CA MET A 1 -9.10 0.03 -25.69
C MET A 1 -9.19 -0.33 -24.20
N ILE A 2 -8.56 0.41 -23.29
CA ILE A 2 -8.61 0.15 -21.83
C ILE A 2 -10.03 0.30 -21.26
N TYR A 3 -10.74 1.38 -21.63
CA TYR A 3 -12.10 1.64 -21.14
C TYR A 3 -13.15 0.61 -21.57
N CYS A 4 -13.06 0.10 -22.80
CA CYS A 4 -13.98 -0.94 -23.30
C CYS A 4 -13.79 -2.28 -22.57
N LYS A 5 -12.55 -2.60 -22.18
CA LYS A 5 -12.23 -3.82 -21.43
C LYS A 5 -12.69 -3.74 -19.97
N VAL A 6 -12.53 -2.58 -19.33
CA VAL A 6 -13.05 -2.33 -17.97
C VAL A 6 -14.59 -2.37 -17.96
N MET A 7 -15.24 -1.72 -18.94
CA MET A 7 -16.70 -1.69 -19.01
C MET A 7 -17.33 -3.06 -19.30
N CYS A 8 -16.69 -3.89 -20.12
CA CYS A 8 -17.14 -5.27 -20.37
C CYS A 8 -17.02 -6.15 -19.12
N VAL A 9 -15.97 -5.96 -18.31
CA VAL A 9 -15.79 -6.69 -17.04
C VAL A 9 -16.81 -6.28 -16.00
N THR A 10 -17.12 -4.98 -15.86
CA THR A 10 -18.15 -4.51 -14.92
C THR A 10 -19.56 -4.90 -15.36
N TYR A 11 -19.89 -4.80 -16.66
CA TYR A 11 -21.19 -5.23 -17.19
C TYR A 11 -21.46 -6.71 -16.92
N LYS A 12 -20.43 -7.55 -17.09
CA LYS A 12 -20.53 -8.99 -16.81
C LYS A 12 -20.73 -9.31 -15.32
N PHE A 13 -20.25 -8.46 -14.42
CA PHE A 13 -20.46 -8.62 -12.98
C PHE A 13 -21.84 -8.15 -12.53
N GLU A 14 -22.38 -7.09 -13.13
CA GLU A 14 -23.73 -6.61 -12.86
C GLU A 14 -24.79 -7.60 -13.35
N SER A 15 -24.61 -8.19 -14.55
CA SER A 15 -25.55 -9.20 -15.08
C SER A 15 -25.57 -10.50 -14.28
N LEU A 16 -24.55 -10.79 -13.47
CA LEU A 16 -24.52 -11.96 -12.58
C LEU A 16 -25.38 -11.74 -11.33
N ARG A 17 -25.70 -10.50 -10.96
CA ARG A 17 -26.43 -10.19 -9.72
C ARG A 17 -27.95 -10.34 -9.85
N ASP A 18 -28.46 -10.59 -11.05
CA ASP A 18 -29.90 -10.69 -11.36
C ASP A 18 -30.49 -12.10 -11.17
N GLU A 19 -29.76 -13.04 -10.56
CA GLU A 19 -30.26 -14.41 -10.34
C GLU A 19 -31.52 -14.47 -9.49
N HIS A 20 -31.72 -13.48 -8.61
CA HIS A 20 -32.93 -13.31 -7.81
C HIS A 20 -34.16 -12.85 -8.61
N LYS A 21 -34.00 -12.48 -9.89
CA LYS A 21 -35.08 -12.11 -10.81
C LYS A 21 -35.54 -13.26 -11.71
N LEU A 22 -34.79 -14.37 -11.73
CA LEU A 22 -35.10 -15.55 -12.53
C LEU A 22 -36.22 -16.36 -11.88
N SER A 23 -36.99 -17.07 -12.71
CA SER A 23 -37.91 -18.09 -12.18
C SER A 23 -37.13 -19.28 -11.60
N LEU A 24 -37.76 -20.06 -10.71
CA LEU A 24 -37.12 -21.19 -10.06
C LEU A 24 -36.60 -22.23 -11.07
N GLU A 25 -37.38 -22.53 -12.11
CA GLU A 25 -36.99 -23.48 -13.17
C GLU A 25 -35.74 -23.02 -13.94
N GLU A 26 -35.68 -21.73 -14.27
CA GLU A 26 -34.53 -21.14 -14.97
C GLU A 26 -33.29 -21.10 -14.08
N LEU A 27 -33.47 -20.85 -12.79
CA LEU A 27 -32.39 -20.84 -11.80
C LEU A 27 -31.79 -22.24 -11.62
N TYR A 28 -32.62 -23.28 -11.48
CA TYR A 28 -32.15 -24.66 -11.35
C TYR A 28 -31.46 -25.17 -12.60
N ARG A 29 -31.98 -24.82 -13.78
CA ARG A 29 -31.31 -25.12 -15.05
C ARG A 29 -29.96 -24.42 -15.16
N LYS A 30 -29.84 -23.18 -14.68
CA LYS A 30 -28.59 -22.40 -14.72
C LYS A 30 -27.55 -22.89 -13.71
N LEU A 31 -27.96 -23.27 -12.51
CA LEU A 31 -27.09 -23.77 -11.44
C LEU A 31 -26.84 -25.29 -11.51
N GLU A 32 -27.57 -25.99 -12.39
CA GLU A 32 -27.53 -27.45 -12.57
C GLU A 32 -27.72 -28.22 -11.25
N THR A 33 -28.71 -27.78 -10.45
CA THR A 33 -29.06 -28.33 -9.14
C THR A 33 -30.53 -28.72 -9.08
N ASP A 34 -30.86 -29.71 -8.26
CA ASP A 34 -32.24 -30.12 -7.99
C ASP A 34 -32.82 -29.39 -6.77
N LEU A 35 -34.15 -29.21 -6.75
CA LEU A 35 -34.88 -28.56 -5.65
C LEU A 35 -34.94 -29.44 -4.40
N ASP A 36 -35.23 -30.73 -4.57
CA ASP A 36 -35.50 -31.64 -3.44
C ASP A 36 -34.23 -32.30 -2.90
N SER A 37 -33.33 -32.72 -3.79
CA SER A 37 -32.10 -33.44 -3.44
C SER A 37 -30.83 -32.58 -3.45
N GLY A 38 -30.91 -31.34 -3.93
CA GLY A 38 -29.74 -30.46 -4.04
C GLY A 38 -28.69 -30.99 -5.03
N LEU A 39 -27.42 -30.79 -4.71
CA LEU A 39 -26.29 -31.21 -5.54
C LEU A 39 -25.70 -32.54 -5.02
N SER A 40 -25.28 -33.42 -5.92
CA SER A 40 -24.60 -34.66 -5.53
C SER A 40 -23.20 -34.39 -4.96
N ASP A 41 -22.75 -35.21 -4.01
CA ASP A 41 -21.44 -35.07 -3.37
C ASP A 41 -20.27 -35.06 -4.37
N SER A 42 -20.37 -35.88 -5.43
CA SER A 42 -19.39 -35.93 -6.51
C SER A 42 -19.30 -34.59 -7.25
N LYS A 43 -20.45 -34.00 -7.59
CA LYS A 43 -20.51 -32.72 -8.31
C LYS A 43 -20.12 -31.55 -7.41
N ALA A 44 -20.46 -31.61 -6.12
CA ALA A 44 -20.00 -30.64 -5.13
C ALA A 44 -18.47 -30.66 -4.99
N ALA A 45 -17.84 -31.83 -4.97
CA ALA A 45 -16.39 -31.97 -4.93
C ALA A 45 -15.71 -31.44 -6.20
N GLU A 46 -16.28 -31.72 -7.39
CA GLU A 46 -15.80 -31.17 -8.66
C GLU A 46 -15.85 -29.63 -8.68
N ILE A 47 -16.97 -29.05 -8.25
CA ILE A 47 -17.12 -27.59 -8.15
C ILE A 47 -16.13 -26.99 -7.14
N LEU A 48 -15.89 -27.66 -6.02
CA LEU A 48 -14.94 -27.21 -5.00
C LEU A 48 -13.50 -27.18 -5.54
N ILE A 49 -13.10 -28.20 -6.30
CA ILE A 49 -11.78 -28.25 -6.96
C ILE A 49 -11.66 -27.17 -8.03
N ARG A 50 -12.72 -26.92 -8.80
CA ARG A 50 -12.75 -25.92 -9.88
C ARG A 50 -12.73 -24.48 -9.36
N ASN A 51 -13.58 -24.17 -8.39
CA ASN A 51 -13.81 -22.80 -7.91
C ASN A 51 -12.93 -22.44 -6.71
N GLY A 52 -12.37 -23.43 -6.02
CA GLY A 52 -11.70 -23.23 -4.73
C GLY A 52 -12.69 -23.10 -3.56
N PRO A 53 -12.17 -23.07 -2.32
CA PRO A 53 -12.99 -22.91 -1.13
C PRO A 53 -13.72 -21.57 -1.14
N ASN A 54 -14.98 -21.57 -0.69
CA ASN A 54 -15.78 -20.35 -0.51
C ASN A 54 -15.32 -19.58 0.74
N VAL A 55 -14.07 -19.10 0.70
CA VAL A 55 -13.43 -18.30 1.75
C VAL A 55 -12.94 -17.02 1.10
N LEU A 56 -13.22 -15.89 1.76
CA LEU A 56 -12.68 -14.61 1.35
C LEU A 56 -11.16 -14.65 1.52
N SER A 57 -10.43 -14.45 0.42
CA SER A 57 -8.99 -14.28 0.45
C SER A 57 -8.65 -13.11 1.37
N THR A 58 -8.02 -13.39 2.51
CA THR A 58 -7.54 -12.34 3.41
C THR A 58 -6.53 -11.48 2.65
N PRO A 59 -6.61 -10.14 2.76
CA PRO A 59 -5.65 -9.27 2.10
C PRO A 59 -4.25 -9.61 2.61
N LYS A 60 -3.27 -9.64 1.70
CA LYS A 60 -1.88 -9.89 2.07
C LYS A 60 -1.43 -8.79 3.04
N THR A 61 -1.11 -9.18 4.27
CA THR A 61 -0.58 -8.25 5.26
C THR A 61 0.86 -7.93 4.87
N THR A 62 1.17 -6.63 4.77
CA THR A 62 2.57 -6.20 4.71
C THR A 62 3.12 -6.15 6.14
N PRO A 63 4.36 -6.59 6.37
CA PRO A 63 4.95 -6.50 7.71
C PRO A 63 5.06 -5.03 8.14
N GLN A 64 4.81 -4.78 9.42
CA GLN A 64 4.69 -3.43 9.97
C GLN A 64 5.94 -2.57 9.76
N CYS A 65 7.14 -3.18 9.77
CA CYS A 65 8.39 -2.48 9.48
C CYS A 65 8.40 -1.83 8.09
N ILE A 66 7.84 -2.48 7.07
CA ILE A 66 7.79 -1.94 5.70
C ILE A 66 6.85 -0.73 5.66
N ILE A 67 5.73 -0.79 6.39
CA ILE A 67 4.78 0.33 6.50
C ILE A 67 5.45 1.52 7.19
N PHE A 68 6.23 1.25 8.24
CA PHE A 68 6.97 2.27 8.97
C PHE A 68 8.02 2.96 8.08
N PHE A 69 8.87 2.21 7.37
CA PHE A 69 9.86 2.81 6.46
C PHE A 69 9.20 3.58 5.32
N LYS A 70 8.07 3.08 4.81
CA LYS A 70 7.28 3.81 3.80
C LYS A 70 6.82 5.16 4.33
N GLN A 71 6.40 5.25 5.60
CA GLN A 71 6.00 6.51 6.23
C GLN A 71 7.20 7.44 6.47
N MET A 72 8.34 6.90 6.92
CA MET A 72 9.56 7.69 7.18
C MET A 72 10.12 8.39 5.94
N PHE A 73 9.97 7.80 4.76
CA PHE A 73 10.44 8.36 3.48
C PHE A 73 9.30 8.92 2.61
N SER A 74 8.11 9.17 3.19
CA SER A 74 6.97 9.72 2.45
C SER A 74 6.93 11.24 2.50
N GLY A 75 6.52 11.87 1.38
CA GLY A 75 6.19 13.29 1.29
C GLY A 75 7.34 14.21 1.69
N PHE A 76 7.07 15.12 2.64
CA PHE A 76 8.02 16.14 3.10
C PHE A 76 9.11 15.61 4.04
N SER A 77 8.98 14.39 4.55
CA SER A 77 9.96 13.80 5.47
C SER A 77 11.36 13.67 4.83
N LEU A 78 11.42 13.54 3.49
CA LEU A 78 12.69 13.51 2.75
C LEU A 78 13.46 14.83 2.82
N LEU A 79 12.77 15.98 2.86
CA LEU A 79 13.42 17.28 3.01
C LEU A 79 14.11 17.41 4.38
N LEU A 80 13.47 16.88 5.43
CA LEU A 80 14.03 16.86 6.78
C LEU A 80 15.27 15.96 6.86
N TRP A 81 15.25 14.81 6.16
CA TRP A 81 16.43 13.96 6.04
C TRP A 81 17.60 14.67 5.36
N LEU A 82 17.35 15.38 4.25
CA LEU A 82 18.39 16.15 3.56
C LEU A 82 18.96 17.28 4.43
N ALA A 83 18.08 18.00 5.15
CA ALA A 83 18.50 19.07 6.06
C ALA A 83 19.34 18.52 7.24
N ALA A 84 18.95 17.38 7.81
CA ALA A 84 19.69 16.74 8.87
C ALA A 84 21.09 16.31 8.40
N ILE A 85 21.19 15.69 7.22
CA ILE A 85 22.48 15.30 6.63
C ILE A 85 23.37 16.53 6.40
N LEU A 86 22.81 17.61 5.84
CA LEU A 86 23.55 18.84 5.60
C LEU A 86 24.07 19.46 6.90
N CYS A 87 23.27 19.44 7.97
CA CYS A 87 23.68 19.92 9.29
C CYS A 87 24.88 19.15 9.85
N PHE A 88 24.87 17.81 9.73
CA PHE A 88 26.01 16.98 10.15
C PHE A 88 27.27 17.26 9.32
N ILE A 89 27.14 17.48 8.01
CA ILE A 89 28.28 17.83 7.14
C ILE A 89 28.90 19.16 7.56
N VAL A 90 28.08 20.19 7.75
CA VAL A 90 28.54 21.52 8.17
C VAL A 90 29.24 21.45 9.54
N HIS A 91 28.64 20.73 10.50
CA HIS A 91 29.24 20.54 11.81
C HIS A 91 30.59 19.81 11.72
N GLY A 92 30.68 18.77 10.88
CA GLY A 92 31.94 18.08 10.63
C GLY A 92 33.02 19.01 10.08
N ILE A 93 32.69 19.85 9.10
CA ILE A 93 33.64 20.82 8.53
C ILE A 93 34.11 21.82 9.59
N ILE A 94 33.18 22.38 10.38
CA ILE A 94 33.51 23.34 11.45
C ILE A 94 34.41 22.67 12.50
N ALA A 95 34.09 21.46 12.95
CA ALA A 95 34.90 20.74 13.92
C ALA A 95 36.34 20.48 13.42
N HIS A 96 36.52 20.22 12.12
CA HIS A 96 37.85 20.05 11.53
C HIS A 96 38.60 21.38 11.31
N SER A 97 37.90 22.45 10.91
CA SER A 97 38.52 23.75 10.59
C SER A 97 38.82 24.62 11.82
N THR A 98 38.13 24.43 12.95
CA THR A 98 38.35 25.24 14.16
C THR A 98 39.76 25.08 14.74
N THR A 99 40.49 24.00 14.40
CA THR A 99 41.91 23.83 14.76
C THR A 99 42.83 24.93 14.20
N THR A 100 42.41 25.70 13.19
CA THR A 100 43.26 26.72 12.55
C THR A 100 42.88 28.17 12.82
N TYR A 101 41.75 28.45 13.50
CA TYR A 101 41.22 29.82 13.64
C TYR A 101 41.19 30.36 15.08
N ASP A 102 41.48 29.54 16.09
CA ASP A 102 41.50 29.98 17.49
C ASP A 102 42.70 30.89 17.86
N GLU A 103 43.66 31.12 16.95
CA GLU A 103 44.81 32.00 17.22
C GLU A 103 44.65 33.46 16.75
N ALA A 104 43.60 33.82 15.99
CA ALA A 104 43.52 35.16 15.35
C ALA A 104 42.30 36.02 15.71
N THR A 105 41.33 35.51 16.48
CA THR A 105 40.06 36.22 16.76
C THR A 105 39.81 36.52 18.24
N HIS A 106 40.78 36.26 19.13
CA HIS A 106 40.64 36.60 20.54
C HIS A 106 40.93 38.10 20.85
N ASP A 107 41.41 38.87 19.86
CA ASP A 107 41.85 40.26 20.05
C ASP A 107 40.80 41.29 19.57
N ASN A 108 39.86 40.89 18.70
CA ASN A 108 38.88 41.79 18.08
C ASN A 108 37.44 41.60 18.60
N VAL A 109 37.12 40.48 19.25
CA VAL A 109 35.78 40.26 19.86
C VAL A 109 35.55 41.02 21.16
N ARG A 110 36.61 41.56 21.79
CA ARG A 110 36.48 42.35 23.03
C ARG A 110 36.00 43.79 22.80
N LEU A 111 36.12 44.30 21.56
CA LEU A 111 35.77 45.68 21.21
C LEU A 111 34.31 45.87 20.76
N LEU A 112 33.59 44.78 20.43
CA LEU A 112 32.19 44.85 19.97
C LEU A 112 31.14 44.81 21.10
N TRP A 113 31.57 44.63 22.35
CA TRP A 113 30.68 44.63 23.52
C TRP A 113 30.66 45.97 24.30
N TYR A 114 31.36 47.01 23.81
CA TYR A 114 31.51 48.31 24.49
C TYR A 114 31.09 49.53 23.65
N VAL A 115 30.24 49.34 22.63
CA VAL A 115 29.50 50.41 21.94
C VAL A 115 28.01 50.12 22.03
#